data_AF-A0A356L5C8-F1
#
_entry.id   AF-A0A356L5C8-F1
#
_cell.length_a   1.000
_cell.length_b   1.000
_cell.length_c   1.000
_cell.angle_alpha   90.00
_cell.angle_beta   90.00
_cell.angle_gamma   90.00
#
_symmetry.space_group_name_H-M   'P 1'
#
loop_
_entity.id
_entity.type
_entity.pdbx_description
1 polymer ?
#
loop_
_entity_poly.entity_id
_entity_poly.type
_entity_poly.pdbx_seq_one_letter_code
_entity_poly.pdbx_strand_id
1 'polypeptide(L)'
;MNEQRKLVLGKEPFIRKADNPNYGTQIVMRDFMIALLPLILFAWVKNGLLPFINGDTNSVWTMLYPLIFIFVGGFTSMLVEYVYYKFLMKEKNIKERMQTSFAIIPGLLLAMILSVNTPLWVLVFGCLFATLIGKLLFGGFGNNVFNPALIGYLFLTAAYYSVITSGNGFLNPSEIIAGATPMTILKADPIGNVAVLLNQYGLGKMFLGLVPGAIAETSALLCLVALVWLIARKVVNWRIPVFYLGSVLVLTYLIGSFNGYAASLDFALTGLFSGGLMFGAVFMATEPVTSPKTPNGKIIFGLGLGVLTVLFRFKSNMPEGVASAILVMNLFTIIIDRLAARLRVSESVKRMVLQYSIIGLILVGISAYSISGFTKQEVTIDLSEQTQNNETLNFDYTFTVDDETVIVTVDQTYAIQSVSVAEYDTDEFKAQFLTLINANKITVYVTEVVATATETTVSINARGFGVNIPVVIVFDLTGQITALTANTAGESYFDEYNEGWTEANGHPNALMPGRIITGQSDLSGVDVVSGATVTSNAIIQAAIVAMNYMEAQNG
;
A
#
# COMPACT_ATOMS: atom_id res chain seq x y z
N MET A 1 -61.68 65.68 18.49
CA MET A 1 -60.95 64.51 19.02
C MET A 1 -61.60 63.25 18.47
N ASN A 2 -61.01 62.60 17.47
CA ASN A 2 -61.41 61.25 17.04
C ASN A 2 -60.18 60.58 16.42
N GLU A 3 -59.25 60.13 17.26
CA GLU A 3 -58.20 59.21 16.84
C GLU A 3 -58.81 57.82 16.70
N GLN A 4 -59.04 57.41 15.46
CA GLN A 4 -59.31 56.01 15.15
C GLN A 4 -58.06 55.19 15.48
N ARG A 5 -58.06 54.51 16.65
CA ARG A 5 -57.07 53.49 16.97
C ARG A 5 -57.22 52.33 15.98
N LYS A 6 -56.36 52.29 14.96
CA LYS A 6 -56.18 51.11 14.10
C LYS A 6 -55.67 49.95 14.96
N LEU A 7 -56.56 49.03 15.32
CA LEU A 7 -56.19 47.73 15.86
C LEU A 7 -55.49 46.94 14.75
N VAL A 8 -54.15 46.91 14.79
CA VAL A 8 -53.38 45.98 13.96
C VAL A 8 -53.59 44.61 14.58
N LEU A 9 -54.32 43.73 13.88
CA LEU A 9 -54.36 42.30 14.16
C LEU A 9 -52.92 41.77 14.07
N GLY A 10 -52.25 41.69 15.22
CA GLY A 10 -50.90 41.15 15.32
C GLY A 10 -50.93 39.68 14.96
N LYS A 11 -50.24 39.29 13.88
CA LYS A 11 -49.75 37.92 13.76
C LYS A 11 -48.87 37.67 14.98
N GLU A 12 -49.07 36.56 15.66
CA GLU A 12 -48.20 36.11 16.76
C GLU A 12 -46.73 36.40 16.39
N PRO A 13 -45.95 37.09 17.23
CA PRO A 13 -44.56 37.37 16.92
C PRO A 13 -43.79 36.05 16.97
N PHE A 14 -43.71 35.37 15.82
CA PHE A 14 -42.78 34.29 15.62
C PHE A 14 -41.39 34.93 15.54
N ILE A 15 -40.70 35.01 16.68
CA ILE A 15 -39.28 35.36 16.73
C ILE A 15 -38.58 34.34 15.83
N ARG A 16 -38.15 34.76 14.65
CA ARG A 16 -37.56 33.83 13.70
C ARG A 16 -36.23 33.40 14.30
N LYS A 17 -35.88 32.12 14.17
CA LYS A 17 -34.51 31.67 14.48
C LYS A 17 -33.46 32.49 13.72
N ALA A 18 -33.81 33.05 12.56
CA ALA A 18 -32.98 33.96 11.77
C ALA A 18 -32.71 35.32 12.44
N ASP A 19 -33.54 35.74 13.40
CA ASP A 19 -33.36 36.99 14.15
C ASP A 19 -32.43 36.79 15.35
N ASN A 20 -31.99 35.56 15.62
CA ASN A 20 -30.98 35.27 16.62
C ASN A 20 -29.60 35.62 16.05
N PRO A 21 -28.82 36.53 16.68
CA PRO A 21 -27.49 36.92 16.21
C PRO A 21 -26.49 35.76 16.19
N ASN A 22 -26.82 34.62 16.79
CA ASN A 22 -26.01 33.39 16.75
C ASN A 22 -26.44 32.39 15.66
N TYR A 23 -27.33 32.76 14.75
CA TYR A 23 -27.86 31.87 13.72
C TYR A 23 -27.77 32.47 12.31
N GLY A 24 -27.10 31.79 11.39
CA GLY A 24 -26.98 32.22 10.00
C GLY A 24 -25.84 31.55 9.25
N THR A 25 -25.90 31.57 7.92
CA THR A 25 -24.88 30.95 7.05
C THR A 25 -23.49 31.54 7.28
N GLN A 26 -23.40 32.85 7.54
CA GLN A 26 -22.13 33.53 7.83
C GLN A 26 -21.48 32.98 9.10
N ILE A 27 -22.26 32.68 10.14
CA ILE A 27 -21.76 32.14 11.41
C ILE A 27 -21.32 30.69 11.22
N VAL A 28 -22.14 29.91 10.51
CA VAL A 28 -21.80 28.52 10.15
C VAL A 28 -20.47 28.46 9.40
N MET A 29 -20.27 29.33 8.40
CA MET A 29 -19.05 29.36 7.60
C MET A 29 -17.84 29.95 8.33
N ARG A 30 -18.06 30.96 9.18
CA ARG A 30 -17.00 31.49 10.05
C ARG A 30 -16.53 30.41 11.02
N ASP A 31 -17.47 29.72 11.67
CA ASP A 31 -17.14 28.67 12.63
C ASP A 31 -16.42 27.52 11.90
N PHE A 32 -16.88 27.12 10.70
CA PHE A 32 -16.17 26.18 9.83
C PHE A 32 -14.72 26.60 9.54
N MET A 33 -14.49 27.85 9.18
CA MET A 33 -13.13 28.37 8.93
C MET A 33 -12.26 28.39 10.19
N ILE A 34 -12.83 28.71 11.36
CA ILE A 34 -12.12 28.68 12.64
C ILE A 34 -11.68 27.25 12.97
N ALA A 35 -12.55 26.26 12.73
CA ALA A 35 -12.22 24.85 12.96
C ALA A 35 -11.10 24.34 12.03
N LEU A 36 -10.95 24.96 10.86
CA LEU A 36 -9.97 24.57 9.86
C LEU A 36 -8.59 25.23 10.07
N LEU A 37 -8.54 26.37 10.78
CA LEU A 37 -7.29 27.11 11.02
C LEU A 37 -6.21 26.29 11.75
N PRO A 38 -6.50 25.53 12.83
CA PRO A 38 -5.51 24.66 13.47
C PRO A 38 -4.92 23.60 12.52
N LEU A 39 -5.72 23.09 11.58
CA LEU A 39 -5.26 22.13 10.58
C LEU A 39 -4.32 22.78 9.57
N ILE A 40 -4.63 23.99 9.10
CA ILE A 40 -3.72 24.76 8.23
C ILE A 40 -2.38 25.00 8.93
N LEU A 41 -2.42 25.44 10.20
CA LEU A 41 -1.20 25.70 10.96
C LEU A 41 -0.38 24.43 11.15
N PHE A 42 -1.02 23.32 11.48
CA PHE A 42 -0.32 22.04 11.60
C PHE A 42 0.26 21.59 10.25
N ALA A 43 -0.46 21.78 9.14
CA ALA A 43 0.04 21.47 7.80
C ALA A 43 1.31 22.24 7.46
N TRP A 44 1.35 23.51 7.84
CA TRP A 44 2.52 24.36 7.70
C TRP A 44 3.67 23.91 8.61
N VAL A 45 3.37 23.61 9.88
CA VAL A 45 4.38 23.12 10.82
C VAL A 45 5.01 21.81 10.30
N LYS A 46 4.17 20.86 9.88
CA LYS A 46 4.62 19.55 9.40
C LYS A 46 5.39 19.63 8.08
N ASN A 47 4.83 20.27 7.05
CA ASN A 47 5.39 20.20 5.70
C ASN A 47 6.37 21.35 5.38
N GLY A 48 6.41 22.40 6.21
CA GLY A 48 7.26 23.57 5.99
C GLY A 48 8.25 23.82 7.12
N LEU A 49 7.77 23.94 8.36
CA LEU A 49 8.62 24.32 9.50
C LEU A 49 9.55 23.19 9.95
N LEU A 50 9.06 21.95 10.08
CA LEU A 50 9.87 20.81 10.51
C LEU A 50 11.02 20.51 9.53
N PRO A 51 10.81 20.44 8.20
CA PRO A 51 11.91 20.29 7.25
C PRO A 51 12.93 21.43 7.28
N PHE A 52 12.51 22.64 7.68
CA PHE A 52 13.42 23.77 7.86
C PHE A 52 14.25 23.64 9.14
N ILE A 53 13.64 23.25 10.25
CA ILE A 53 14.33 23.05 11.54
C ILE A 53 15.31 21.88 11.48
N ASN A 54 14.93 20.80 10.79
CA ASN A 54 15.76 19.60 10.65
C ASN A 54 16.95 19.80 9.69
N GLY A 55 17.03 20.93 8.98
CA GLY A 55 18.12 21.24 8.06
C GLY A 55 17.94 20.66 6.64
N ASP A 56 16.80 20.03 6.35
CA ASP A 56 16.51 19.45 5.02
C ASP A 56 16.23 20.52 3.96
N THR A 57 15.83 21.73 4.39
CA THR A 57 15.66 22.88 3.50
C THR A 57 16.28 24.15 4.08
N ASN A 58 17.09 24.84 3.28
CA ASN A 58 17.80 26.06 3.70
C ASN A 58 17.05 27.36 3.35
N SER A 59 15.87 27.26 2.72
CA SER A 59 15.14 28.41 2.18
C SER A 59 13.89 28.75 2.99
N VAL A 60 13.74 30.02 3.38
CA VAL A 60 12.52 30.52 4.05
C VAL A 60 11.28 30.37 3.15
N TRP A 61 11.48 30.39 1.82
CA TRP A 61 10.41 30.20 0.84
C TRP A 61 9.78 28.80 0.89
N THR A 62 10.60 27.75 1.05
CA THR A 62 10.08 26.38 1.16
C THR A 62 9.34 26.16 2.47
N MET A 63 9.79 26.82 3.55
CA MET A 63 9.10 26.83 4.83
C MET A 63 7.68 27.42 4.73
N LEU A 64 7.50 28.54 4.02
CA LEU A 64 6.19 29.21 3.87
C LEU A 64 5.33 28.61 2.76
N TYR A 65 5.90 27.73 1.93
CA TYR A 65 5.24 27.23 0.73
C TYR A 65 3.87 26.57 0.97
N PRO A 66 3.65 25.73 2.01
CA PRO A 66 2.33 25.16 2.26
C PRO A 66 1.24 26.22 2.51
N LEU A 67 1.58 27.31 3.21
CA LEU A 67 0.65 28.43 3.43
C LEU A 67 0.37 29.19 2.14
N ILE A 68 1.41 29.43 1.34
CA ILE A 68 1.28 30.08 0.03
C ILE A 68 0.39 29.23 -0.88
N PHE A 69 0.58 27.91 -0.89
CA PHE A 69 -0.20 26.98 -1.69
C PHE A 69 -1.70 27.04 -1.35
N ILE A 70 -2.03 26.96 -0.05
CA ILE A 70 -3.42 27.06 0.43
C ILE A 70 -4.01 28.45 0.11
N PHE A 71 -3.22 29.51 0.31
CA PHE A 71 -3.64 30.88 0.02
C PHE A 71 -3.93 31.08 -1.48
N VAL A 72 -3.04 30.59 -2.35
CA VAL A 72 -3.22 30.67 -3.81
C VAL A 72 -4.50 29.95 -4.22
N GLY A 73 -4.77 28.74 -3.72
CA GLY A 73 -6.00 28.02 -4.03
C GLY A 73 -7.26 28.82 -3.67
N GLY A 74 -7.33 29.30 -2.42
CA GLY A 74 -8.46 30.11 -1.95
C GLY A 74 -8.61 31.43 -2.71
N PHE A 75 -7.51 32.11 -2.99
CA PHE A 75 -7.48 33.36 -3.73
C PHE A 75 -7.91 33.18 -5.19
N THR A 76 -7.45 32.12 -5.86
CA THR A 76 -7.87 31.80 -7.23
C THR A 76 -9.38 31.58 -7.31
N SER A 77 -9.97 30.77 -6.41
CA SER A 77 -11.42 30.54 -6.41
C SER A 77 -12.21 31.83 -6.19
N MET A 78 -11.74 32.69 -5.29
CA MET A 78 -12.31 34.03 -5.07
C MET A 78 -12.21 34.93 -6.31
N LEU A 79 -11.06 34.96 -6.99
CA LEU A 79 -10.88 35.75 -8.21
C LEU A 79 -11.77 35.27 -9.35
N VAL A 80 -11.88 33.97 -9.55
CA VAL A 80 -12.72 33.38 -10.61
C VAL A 80 -14.17 33.75 -10.40
N GLU A 81 -14.66 33.66 -9.16
CA GLU A 81 -16.03 34.02 -8.83
C GLU A 81 -16.28 35.52 -8.94
N TYR A 82 -15.31 36.35 -8.56
CA TYR A 82 -15.37 37.80 -8.76
C TYR A 82 -15.50 38.16 -10.25
N VAL A 83 -14.65 37.57 -11.10
CA VAL A 83 -14.66 37.78 -12.55
C VAL A 83 -16.00 37.34 -13.13
N TYR A 84 -16.50 36.17 -12.73
CA TYR A 84 -17.80 35.66 -13.16
C TYR A 84 -18.95 36.63 -12.83
N TYR A 85 -19.07 37.07 -11.57
CA TYR A 85 -20.17 37.95 -11.19
C TYR A 85 -20.06 39.35 -11.80
N LYS A 86 -18.84 39.89 -11.88
CA LYS A 86 -18.60 41.24 -12.42
C LYS A 86 -18.82 41.31 -13.93
N PHE A 87 -18.25 40.37 -14.67
CA PHE A 87 -18.18 40.48 -16.13
C PHE A 87 -19.26 39.65 -16.85
N LEU A 88 -19.55 38.44 -16.38
CA LEU A 88 -20.54 37.57 -17.04
C LEU A 88 -21.96 37.90 -16.57
N MET A 89 -22.19 37.96 -15.26
CA MET A 89 -23.52 38.26 -14.71
C MET A 89 -23.82 39.76 -14.60
N LYS A 90 -22.80 40.62 -14.72
CA LYS A 90 -22.91 42.09 -14.62
C LYS A 90 -23.66 42.53 -13.34
N GLU A 91 -23.35 41.87 -12.23
CA GLU A 91 -23.98 42.15 -10.95
C GLU A 91 -23.69 43.57 -10.48
N LYS A 92 -24.72 44.29 -10.02
CA LYS A 92 -24.58 45.69 -9.58
C LYS A 92 -23.89 45.78 -8.22
N ASN A 93 -24.20 44.85 -7.31
CA ASN A 93 -23.69 44.83 -5.93
C ASN A 93 -22.70 43.68 -5.70
N ILE A 94 -21.54 43.72 -6.37
CA ILE A 94 -20.53 42.65 -6.29
C ILE A 94 -20.05 42.40 -4.87
N LYS A 95 -19.88 43.46 -4.05
CA LYS A 95 -19.35 43.33 -2.69
C LYS A 95 -20.26 42.47 -1.80
N GLU A 96 -21.57 42.71 -1.86
CA GLU A 96 -22.57 41.94 -1.11
C GLU A 96 -22.66 40.50 -1.61
N ARG A 97 -22.59 40.30 -2.94
CA ARG A 97 -22.59 38.96 -3.54
C ARG A 97 -21.38 38.14 -3.12
N MET A 98 -20.19 38.74 -3.11
CA MET A 98 -18.96 38.05 -2.70
C MET A 98 -18.98 37.67 -1.21
N GLN A 99 -19.56 38.51 -0.34
CA GLN A 99 -19.69 38.22 1.09
C GLN A 99 -20.64 37.05 1.39
N THR A 100 -21.63 36.82 0.54
CA THR A 100 -22.64 35.76 0.71
C THR A 100 -22.28 34.47 -0.01
N SER A 101 -21.36 34.52 -0.98
CA SER A 101 -21.02 33.33 -1.76
C SER A 101 -19.91 32.45 -1.16
N PHE A 102 -19.14 32.96 -0.19
CA PHE A 102 -18.03 32.22 0.44
C PHE A 102 -17.04 31.64 -0.60
N ALA A 103 -16.61 32.49 -1.53
CA ALA A 103 -15.84 32.12 -2.73
C ALA A 103 -14.46 31.50 -2.45
N ILE A 104 -13.89 31.72 -1.26
CA ILE A 104 -12.56 31.21 -0.89
C ILE A 104 -12.58 29.70 -0.61
N ILE A 105 -13.71 29.18 -0.09
CA ILE A 105 -13.78 27.85 0.51
C ILE A 105 -13.44 26.72 -0.48
N PRO A 106 -13.99 26.69 -1.72
CA PRO A 106 -13.71 25.59 -2.65
C PRO A 106 -12.23 25.44 -2.99
N GLY A 107 -11.56 26.54 -3.33
CA GLY A 107 -10.14 26.52 -3.68
C GLY A 107 -9.23 26.25 -2.49
N LEU A 108 -9.60 26.74 -1.31
CA LEU A 108 -8.89 26.45 -0.06
C LEU A 108 -8.96 24.96 0.27
N LEU A 109 -10.16 24.37 0.25
CA LEU A 109 -10.35 22.94 0.52
C LEU A 109 -9.67 22.07 -0.52
N LEU A 110 -9.70 22.47 -1.80
CA LEU A 110 -8.98 21.77 -2.87
C LEU A 110 -7.48 21.77 -2.63
N ALA A 111 -6.88 22.91 -2.26
CA ALA A 111 -5.46 23.00 -1.94
C ALA A 111 -5.09 22.10 -0.75
N MET A 112 -5.98 21.95 0.23
CA MET A 112 -5.72 21.08 1.37
C MET A 112 -5.69 19.59 0.98
N ILE A 113 -6.53 19.13 0.06
CA ILE A 113 -6.56 17.70 -0.32
C ILE A 113 -5.56 17.31 -1.41
N LEU A 114 -4.81 18.27 -1.96
CA LEU A 114 -3.76 18.02 -2.93
C LEU A 114 -2.40 17.79 -2.25
N SER A 115 -1.49 17.17 -3.00
CA SER A 115 -0.09 17.10 -2.59
C SER A 115 0.50 18.51 -2.50
N VAL A 116 1.34 18.74 -1.48
CA VAL A 116 2.11 19.97 -1.32
C VAL A 116 3.01 20.26 -2.53
N ASN A 117 3.58 19.24 -3.19
CA ASN A 117 4.49 19.43 -4.32
C ASN A 117 3.76 19.65 -5.67
N THR A 118 2.43 19.67 -5.66
CA THR A 118 1.65 19.91 -6.89
C THR A 118 2.03 21.27 -7.48
N PRO A 119 2.36 21.37 -8.79
CA PRO A 119 2.67 22.66 -9.40
C PRO A 119 1.52 23.65 -9.26
N LEU A 120 1.82 24.91 -8.92
CA LEU A 120 0.81 25.95 -8.67
C LEU A 120 -0.16 26.16 -9.83
N TRP A 121 0.31 26.00 -11.07
CA TRP A 121 -0.54 26.13 -12.25
C TRP A 121 -1.63 25.03 -12.30
N VAL A 122 -1.32 23.80 -11.87
CA VAL A 122 -2.28 22.69 -11.77
C VAL A 122 -3.34 23.01 -10.72
N LEU A 123 -2.92 23.51 -9.55
CA LEU A 123 -3.85 23.98 -8.52
C LEU A 123 -4.81 25.05 -9.06
N VAL A 124 -4.29 26.02 -9.82
CA VAL A 124 -5.10 27.09 -10.43
C VAL A 124 -6.14 26.51 -11.40
N PHE A 125 -5.78 25.56 -12.26
CA PHE A 125 -6.73 24.88 -13.14
C PHE A 125 -7.79 24.09 -12.37
N GLY A 126 -7.39 23.39 -11.31
CA GLY A 126 -8.33 22.70 -10.43
C GLY A 126 -9.32 23.65 -9.76
N CYS A 127 -8.84 24.81 -9.29
CA CYS A 127 -9.69 25.85 -8.68
C CYS A 127 -10.66 26.47 -9.70
N LEU A 128 -10.22 26.68 -10.94
CA LEU A 128 -11.08 27.12 -12.04
C LEU A 128 -12.22 26.12 -12.28
N PHE A 129 -11.89 24.83 -12.40
CA PHE A 129 -12.88 23.77 -12.63
C PHE A 129 -13.84 23.61 -11.45
N ALA A 130 -13.30 23.56 -10.22
CA ALA A 130 -14.09 23.52 -8.99
C ALA A 130 -15.10 24.67 -8.91
N THR A 131 -14.66 25.90 -9.21
CA THR A 131 -15.50 27.09 -9.04
C THR A 131 -16.50 27.23 -10.18
N LEU A 132 -16.06 27.11 -11.44
CA LEU A 132 -16.94 27.30 -12.60
C LEU A 132 -17.93 26.14 -12.75
N ILE A 133 -17.44 24.90 -12.76
CA ILE A 133 -18.25 23.72 -13.02
C ILE A 133 -18.89 23.20 -11.73
N GLY A 134 -18.11 23.11 -10.65
CA GLY A 134 -18.60 22.56 -9.38
C GLY A 134 -19.60 23.46 -8.64
N LYS A 135 -19.56 24.78 -8.87
CA LYS A 135 -20.36 25.76 -8.12
C LYS A 135 -21.20 26.69 -9.00
N LEU A 136 -20.57 27.43 -9.90
CA LEU A 136 -21.24 28.52 -10.62
C LEU A 136 -22.21 28.03 -11.69
N LEU A 137 -21.92 26.90 -12.35
CA LEU A 137 -22.80 26.27 -13.33
C LEU A 137 -24.19 25.92 -12.75
N PHE A 138 -24.26 25.62 -11.45
CA PHE A 138 -25.51 25.32 -10.76
C PHE A 138 -26.20 26.56 -10.14
N GLY A 139 -25.67 27.76 -10.40
CA GLY A 139 -26.25 29.02 -9.88
C GLY A 139 -25.59 29.56 -8.61
N GLY A 140 -24.44 29.02 -8.21
CA GLY A 140 -23.62 29.53 -7.11
C GLY A 140 -23.96 28.95 -5.73
N PHE A 141 -23.53 29.65 -4.68
CA PHE A 141 -23.61 29.15 -3.31
C PHE A 141 -25.05 28.73 -2.90
N GLY A 142 -25.17 27.51 -2.36
CA GLY A 142 -26.45 26.95 -1.91
C GLY A 142 -27.19 26.12 -2.96
N ASN A 143 -26.76 26.14 -4.22
CA ASN A 143 -27.38 25.39 -5.32
C ASN A 143 -26.48 24.26 -5.85
N ASN A 144 -25.32 24.04 -5.24
CA ASN A 144 -24.35 23.02 -5.69
C ASN A 144 -24.93 21.62 -5.47
N VAL A 145 -24.93 20.81 -6.53
CA VAL A 145 -25.32 19.39 -6.44
C VAL A 145 -24.18 18.56 -5.83
N PHE A 146 -22.94 18.93 -6.12
CA PHE A 146 -21.73 18.26 -5.66
C PHE A 146 -20.85 19.20 -4.85
N ASN A 147 -20.00 18.64 -4.01
CA ASN A 147 -18.96 19.41 -3.33
C ASN A 147 -18.00 19.99 -4.39
N PRO A 148 -17.92 21.34 -4.54
CA PRO A 148 -17.16 21.94 -5.64
C PRO A 148 -15.66 21.64 -5.58
N ALA A 149 -15.08 21.59 -4.37
CA ALA A 149 -13.66 21.27 -4.20
C ALA A 149 -13.35 19.85 -4.68
N LEU A 150 -14.22 18.88 -4.36
CA LEU A 150 -14.07 17.50 -4.80
C LEU A 150 -14.22 17.33 -6.32
N ILE A 151 -15.07 18.14 -6.97
CA ILE A 151 -15.15 18.16 -8.44
C ILE A 151 -13.83 18.62 -9.07
N GLY A 152 -13.21 19.67 -8.52
CA GLY A 152 -11.87 20.10 -8.94
C GLY A 152 -10.82 19.02 -8.72
N TYR A 153 -10.85 18.35 -7.56
CA TYR A 153 -9.94 17.25 -7.25
C TYR A 153 -10.10 16.09 -8.22
N LEU A 154 -11.33 15.64 -8.47
CA LEU A 154 -11.59 14.55 -9.41
C LEU A 154 -11.06 14.88 -10.81
N PHE A 155 -11.31 16.10 -11.30
CA PHE A 155 -10.75 16.57 -12.57
C PHE A 155 -9.22 16.50 -12.58
N LEU A 156 -8.57 17.01 -11.55
CA LEU A 156 -7.11 16.99 -11.45
C LEU A 156 -6.54 15.57 -11.37
N THR A 157 -7.14 14.69 -10.57
CA THR A 157 -6.71 13.28 -10.47
C THR A 157 -7.01 12.49 -11.73
N ALA A 158 -7.97 12.90 -12.56
CA ALA A 158 -8.23 12.23 -13.84
C ALA A 158 -7.31 12.74 -14.96
N ALA A 159 -7.03 14.05 -15.02
CA ALA A 159 -6.31 14.67 -16.13
C ALA A 159 -4.82 14.91 -15.86
N TYR A 160 -4.42 15.06 -14.59
CA TYR A 160 -3.08 15.50 -14.18
C TYR A 160 -2.46 14.59 -13.11
N TYR A 161 -2.91 13.34 -12.97
CA TYR A 161 -2.39 12.41 -11.96
C TYR A 161 -0.86 12.29 -11.99
N SER A 162 -0.29 12.04 -13.18
CA SER A 162 1.16 11.89 -13.37
C SER A 162 1.94 13.13 -12.96
N VAL A 163 1.37 14.32 -13.14
CA VAL A 163 1.97 15.60 -12.73
C VAL A 163 1.92 15.78 -11.21
N ILE A 164 0.81 15.39 -10.58
CA ILE A 164 0.65 15.44 -9.11
C ILE A 164 1.60 14.47 -8.42
N THR A 165 1.83 13.30 -9.02
CA THR A 165 2.76 12.28 -8.48
C THR A 165 4.21 12.54 -8.86
N SER A 166 4.48 13.44 -9.82
CA SER A 166 5.85 13.84 -10.17
C SER A 166 6.48 14.73 -9.08
N GLY A 167 7.80 14.70 -8.92
CA GLY A 167 8.51 15.58 -7.98
C GLY A 167 8.27 15.24 -6.50
N ASN A 168 8.48 13.97 -6.12
CA ASN A 168 8.32 13.42 -4.77
C ASN A 168 6.87 13.33 -4.27
N GLY A 169 5.87 13.57 -5.14
CA GLY A 169 4.47 13.30 -4.84
C GLY A 169 4.03 13.95 -3.53
N PHE A 170 3.46 13.18 -2.62
CA PHE A 170 2.94 13.63 -1.32
C PHE A 170 4.00 13.77 -0.21
N LEU A 171 5.27 13.51 -0.51
CA LEU A 171 6.35 13.49 0.47
C LEU A 171 6.93 14.88 0.67
N ASN A 172 7.10 15.31 1.91
CA ASN A 172 7.91 16.48 2.20
C ASN A 172 9.42 16.15 2.13
N PRO A 173 10.33 17.15 2.11
CA PRO A 173 11.77 16.91 1.99
C PRO A 173 12.36 15.95 3.04
N SER A 174 11.84 15.96 4.27
CA SER A 174 12.27 15.06 5.36
C SER A 174 11.75 13.63 5.19
N GLU A 175 10.63 13.45 4.49
CA GLU A 175 9.94 12.17 4.30
C GLU A 175 10.45 11.40 3.06
N ILE A 176 11.30 12.01 2.22
CA ILE A 176 11.90 11.35 1.05
C ILE A 176 12.69 10.09 1.48
N ILE A 177 13.38 10.15 2.62
CA ILE A 177 14.14 9.02 3.17
C ILE A 177 13.21 7.90 3.67
N ALA A 178 12.01 8.26 4.17
CA ALA A 178 11.02 7.29 4.66
C ALA A 178 10.26 6.58 3.52
N GLY A 179 10.35 7.06 2.28
CA GLY A 179 9.73 6.39 1.13
C GLY A 179 8.22 6.60 1.04
N ALA A 180 7.46 5.54 0.82
CA ALA A 180 6.06 5.59 0.38
C ALA A 180 5.05 6.07 1.47
N THR A 181 3.92 6.65 1.05
CA THR A 181 2.83 7.03 1.97
C THR A 181 2.18 5.78 2.57
N PRO A 182 1.61 5.85 3.78
CA PRO A 182 0.95 4.70 4.39
C PRO A 182 -0.13 4.09 3.51
N MET A 183 -0.88 4.91 2.77
CA MET A 183 -1.91 4.41 1.87
C MET A 183 -1.34 3.75 0.62
N THR A 184 -0.21 4.23 0.09
CA THR A 184 0.48 3.54 -1.01
C THR A 184 1.07 2.21 -0.58
N ILE A 185 1.63 2.12 0.63
CA ILE A 185 2.16 0.87 1.20
C ILE A 185 1.02 -0.14 1.42
N LEU A 186 -0.09 0.28 2.04
CA LEU A 186 -1.29 -0.55 2.21
C LEU A 186 -1.91 -0.99 0.89
N LYS A 187 -1.68 -0.26 -0.20
CA LYS A 187 -2.22 -0.59 -1.51
C LYS A 187 -1.34 -1.55 -2.29
N ALA A 188 -0.02 -1.40 -2.16
CA ALA A 188 0.97 -2.27 -2.80
C ALA A 188 0.87 -3.70 -2.27
N ASP A 189 0.80 -3.85 -0.94
CA ASP A 189 0.46 -5.11 -0.31
C ASP A 189 -0.49 -4.86 0.87
N PRO A 190 -1.80 -5.07 0.66
CA PRO A 190 -2.79 -4.95 1.72
C PRO A 190 -2.60 -5.93 2.88
N ILE A 191 -1.71 -6.93 2.75
CA ILE A 191 -1.65 -8.15 3.56
C ILE A 191 -0.37 -8.22 4.42
N GLY A 192 0.83 -8.14 3.83
CA GLY A 192 2.12 -8.30 4.54
C GLY A 192 2.67 -7.00 5.14
N ASN A 193 2.40 -5.86 4.50
CA ASN A 193 2.99 -4.58 4.88
C ASN A 193 2.35 -3.89 6.10
N VAL A 194 1.32 -4.47 6.73
CA VAL A 194 0.72 -3.86 7.94
C VAL A 194 1.71 -3.86 9.10
N ALA A 195 2.48 -4.94 9.27
CA ALA A 195 3.53 -5.01 10.28
C ALA A 195 4.67 -4.04 9.95
N VAL A 196 5.07 -3.95 8.68
CA VAL A 196 6.09 -3.01 8.18
C VAL A 196 5.66 -1.56 8.44
N LEU A 197 4.40 -1.23 8.15
CA LEU A 197 3.84 0.11 8.32
C LEU A 197 3.68 0.48 9.80
N LEU A 198 3.29 -0.47 10.65
CA LEU A 198 3.25 -0.30 12.09
C LEU A 198 4.65 -0.15 12.70
N ASN A 199 5.66 -0.85 12.19
CA ASN A 199 7.05 -0.68 12.60
C ASN A 199 7.62 0.67 12.14
N GLN A 200 7.28 1.11 10.93
CA GLN A 200 7.82 2.34 10.33
C GLN A 200 7.19 3.60 10.93
N TYR A 201 5.86 3.65 10.99
CA TYR A 201 5.12 4.83 11.44
C TYR A 201 4.52 4.63 12.82
N GLY A 202 3.91 3.46 13.07
CA GLY A 202 3.15 3.18 14.29
C GLY A 202 1.85 3.98 14.39
N LEU A 203 0.85 3.41 15.06
CA LEU A 203 -0.49 4.01 15.18
C LEU A 203 -0.46 5.41 15.82
N GLY A 204 0.45 5.64 16.77
CA GLY A 204 0.57 6.93 17.44
C GLY A 204 0.97 8.07 16.51
N LYS A 205 1.94 7.85 15.61
CA LYS A 205 2.34 8.89 14.64
C LYS A 205 1.26 9.10 13.59
N MET A 206 0.54 8.06 13.18
CA MET A 206 -0.61 8.19 12.27
C MET A 206 -1.74 9.00 12.89
N PHE A 207 -2.04 8.74 14.17
CA PHE A 207 -3.08 9.48 14.90
C PHE A 207 -2.73 10.96 15.08
N LEU A 208 -1.45 11.25 15.37
CA LEU A 208 -0.93 12.62 15.43
C LEU A 208 -0.79 13.26 14.03
N GLY A 209 -0.68 12.43 12.99
CA GLY A 209 -0.52 12.81 11.57
C GLY A 209 0.89 13.26 11.18
N LEU A 210 1.90 12.70 11.86
CA LEU A 210 3.32 12.80 11.51
C LEU A 210 3.70 11.75 10.45
N VAL A 211 2.80 11.50 9.50
CA VAL A 211 2.97 10.53 8.41
C VAL A 211 2.81 11.21 7.06
N PRO A 212 3.55 10.81 6.01
CA PRO A 212 3.49 11.43 4.70
C PRO A 212 2.09 11.34 4.09
N GLY A 213 1.66 12.40 3.40
CA GLY A 213 0.30 12.53 2.88
C GLY A 213 -0.04 13.94 2.41
N ALA A 214 -1.24 14.14 1.86
CA ALA A 214 -1.75 15.45 1.46
C ALA A 214 -1.78 16.45 2.63
N ILE A 215 -1.86 17.75 2.31
CA ILE A 215 -1.89 18.86 3.28
C ILE A 215 -3.05 18.69 4.31
N ALA A 216 -4.13 18.00 3.93
CA ALA A 216 -5.31 17.71 4.73
C ALA A 216 -5.20 16.43 5.58
N GLU A 217 -4.24 15.54 5.29
CA GLU A 217 -4.01 14.27 6.03
C GLU A 217 -3.31 14.50 7.38
N THR A 218 -3.31 15.76 7.82
CA THR A 218 -2.38 16.33 8.78
C THR A 218 -2.48 15.79 10.18
N SER A 219 -3.66 15.47 10.68
CA SER A 219 -3.81 14.91 12.02
C SER A 219 -5.22 14.41 12.24
N ALA A 220 -5.36 13.11 12.50
CA ALA A 220 -6.65 12.53 12.88
C ALA A 220 -7.15 13.17 14.20
N LEU A 221 -6.24 13.45 15.14
CA LEU A 221 -6.54 14.14 16.39
C LEU A 221 -7.15 15.53 16.14
N LEU A 222 -6.52 16.37 15.33
CA LEU A 222 -7.04 17.73 15.09
C LEU A 222 -8.38 17.70 14.34
N CYS A 223 -8.57 16.76 13.42
CA CYS A 223 -9.86 16.57 12.77
C CYS A 223 -10.96 16.15 13.77
N LEU A 224 -10.64 15.29 14.74
CA LEU A 224 -11.59 14.90 15.79
C LEU A 224 -11.90 16.07 16.75
N VAL A 225 -10.89 16.85 17.13
CA VAL A 225 -11.09 18.06 17.95
C VAL A 225 -11.98 19.06 17.20
N ALA A 226 -11.71 19.27 15.91
CA ALA A 226 -12.55 20.11 15.06
C ALA A 226 -13.99 19.58 14.96
N LEU A 227 -14.16 18.25 14.82
CA LEU A 227 -15.47 17.62 14.80
C LEU A 227 -16.26 17.88 16.10
N VAL A 228 -15.65 17.65 17.26
CA VAL A 228 -16.27 17.89 18.57
C VAL A 228 -16.68 19.36 18.70
N TRP A 229 -15.81 20.28 18.30
CA TRP A 229 -16.09 21.71 18.35
C TRP A 229 -17.25 22.10 17.40
N LEU A 230 -17.27 21.59 16.17
CA LEU A 230 -18.33 21.85 15.19
C LEU A 230 -19.69 21.26 15.62
N ILE A 231 -19.68 20.10 16.30
CA ILE A 231 -20.88 19.50 16.90
C ILE A 231 -21.37 20.38 18.06
N ALA A 232 -20.48 20.84 18.94
CA ALA A 232 -20.83 21.71 20.06
C ALA A 232 -21.47 23.03 19.59
N ARG A 233 -20.96 23.60 18.50
CA ARG A 233 -21.52 24.79 17.83
C ARG A 233 -22.79 24.50 17.00
N LYS A 234 -23.23 23.24 16.91
CA LYS A 234 -24.38 22.78 16.12
C LYS A 234 -24.29 23.14 14.64
N VAL A 235 -23.07 23.27 14.11
CA VAL A 235 -22.79 23.52 12.69
C VAL A 235 -22.90 22.21 11.92
N VAL A 236 -22.30 21.15 12.46
CA VAL A 236 -22.27 19.81 11.86
C VAL A 236 -23.16 18.84 12.63
N ASN A 237 -23.80 17.93 11.91
CA ASN A 237 -24.56 16.84 12.54
C ASN A 237 -23.65 15.62 12.75
N TRP A 238 -23.54 15.18 14.00
CA TRP A 238 -22.69 14.04 14.39
C TRP A 238 -23.02 12.72 13.65
N ARG A 239 -24.25 12.56 13.14
CA ARG A 239 -24.66 11.32 12.48
C ARG A 239 -23.81 11.02 11.24
N ILE A 240 -23.52 12.01 10.39
CA ILE A 240 -22.78 11.75 9.15
C ILE A 240 -21.37 11.23 9.45
N PRO A 241 -20.52 11.93 10.24
CA PRO A 241 -19.16 11.47 10.50
C PRO A 241 -19.11 10.17 11.29
N VAL A 242 -19.96 9.99 12.31
CA VAL A 242 -19.93 8.79 13.16
C VAL A 242 -20.33 7.54 12.37
N PHE A 243 -21.41 7.58 11.58
CA PHE A 243 -21.81 6.43 10.78
C PHE A 243 -20.85 6.17 9.61
N TYR A 244 -20.23 7.22 9.06
CA TYR A 244 -19.21 7.07 8.03
C TYR A 244 -17.94 6.39 8.56
N LEU A 245 -17.34 6.93 9.62
CA LEU A 245 -16.13 6.36 10.22
C LEU A 245 -16.39 4.97 10.81
N GLY A 246 -17.54 4.77 11.45
CA GLY A 246 -17.92 3.48 12.02
C GLY A 246 -18.13 2.39 10.97
N SER A 247 -18.73 2.72 9.82
CA SER A 247 -18.88 1.76 8.72
C SER A 247 -17.55 1.38 8.08
N VAL A 248 -16.63 2.33 7.87
CA VAL A 248 -15.28 2.00 7.40
C VAL A 248 -14.56 1.07 8.39
N LEU A 249 -14.58 1.40 9.68
CA LEU A 249 -13.93 0.58 10.71
C LEU A 249 -14.47 -0.86 10.72
N VAL A 250 -15.80 -1.02 10.76
CA VAL A 250 -16.43 -2.34 10.81
C VAL A 250 -16.14 -3.14 9.53
N LEU A 251 -16.26 -2.52 8.36
CA LEU A 251 -16.05 -3.22 7.09
C LEU A 251 -14.58 -3.60 6.90
N THR A 252 -13.64 -2.71 7.19
CA THR A 252 -12.21 -3.02 7.12
C THR A 252 -11.83 -4.12 8.12
N TYR A 253 -12.39 -4.10 9.33
CA TYR A 253 -12.19 -5.15 10.33
C TYR A 253 -12.74 -6.52 9.87
N LEU A 254 -13.94 -6.54 9.30
CA LEU A 254 -14.55 -7.78 8.77
C LEU A 254 -13.73 -8.33 7.59
N ILE A 255 -13.27 -7.47 6.68
CA ILE A 255 -12.43 -7.87 5.55
C ILE A 255 -11.10 -8.47 6.05
N GLY A 256 -10.48 -7.88 7.06
CA GLY A 256 -9.27 -8.46 7.69
C GLY A 256 -9.55 -9.82 8.32
N SER A 257 -10.64 -9.91 9.10
CA SER A 257 -11.01 -11.14 9.84
C SER A 257 -11.35 -12.32 8.92
N PHE A 258 -12.12 -12.10 7.85
CA PHE A 258 -12.57 -13.18 6.96
C PHE A 258 -11.47 -13.74 6.07
N ASN A 259 -10.46 -12.94 5.75
CA ASN A 259 -9.39 -13.37 4.88
C ASN A 259 -8.12 -13.82 5.63
N GLY A 260 -8.16 -13.88 6.97
CA GLY A 260 -6.98 -14.20 7.78
C GLY A 260 -5.91 -13.09 7.79
N TYR A 261 -6.23 -11.91 7.27
CA TYR A 261 -5.36 -10.75 7.14
C TYR A 261 -5.46 -9.91 8.42
N ALA A 262 -4.52 -10.13 9.35
CA ALA A 262 -4.41 -9.38 10.60
C ALA A 262 -5.77 -9.19 11.32
N ALA A 263 -6.22 -10.21 12.03
CA ALA A 263 -7.42 -10.15 12.90
C ALA A 263 -7.33 -9.10 14.04
N SER A 264 -6.26 -8.30 14.07
CA SER A 264 -6.03 -7.24 15.04
C SER A 264 -6.81 -5.97 14.66
N LEU A 265 -7.24 -5.25 15.69
CA LEU A 265 -7.88 -3.94 15.56
C LEU A 265 -6.97 -2.93 14.84
N ASP A 266 -5.66 -3.17 14.85
CA ASP A 266 -4.63 -2.29 14.29
C ASP A 266 -4.77 -2.12 12.79
N PHE A 267 -5.19 -3.15 12.03
CA PHE A 267 -5.43 -3.02 10.60
C PHE A 267 -6.58 -2.05 10.30
N ALA A 268 -7.69 -2.20 11.02
CA ALA A 268 -8.85 -1.32 10.87
C ALA A 268 -8.55 0.12 11.31
N LEU A 269 -7.79 0.29 12.38
CA LEU A 269 -7.37 1.60 12.87
C LEU A 269 -6.37 2.28 11.92
N THR A 270 -5.44 1.50 11.36
CA THR A 270 -4.51 2.00 10.34
C THR A 270 -5.29 2.49 9.12
N GLY A 271 -6.28 1.73 8.64
CA GLY A 271 -7.16 2.18 7.56
C GLY A 271 -7.97 3.44 7.92
N LEU A 272 -8.34 3.62 9.19
CA LEU A 272 -9.10 4.79 9.65
C LEU A 272 -8.25 6.05 9.76
N PHE A 273 -7.03 5.93 10.28
CA PHE A 273 -6.10 7.04 10.51
C PHE A 273 -5.20 7.35 9.31
N SER A 274 -5.19 6.47 8.30
CA SER A 274 -4.49 6.72 7.05
C SER A 274 -5.37 7.43 6.01
N GLY A 275 -4.73 8.34 5.28
CA GLY A 275 -5.35 9.13 4.23
C GLY A 275 -6.31 10.20 4.74
N GLY A 276 -6.93 10.90 3.79
CA GLY A 276 -7.85 12.02 3.97
C GLY A 276 -9.25 11.60 4.44
N LEU A 277 -9.43 10.39 4.96
CA LEU A 277 -10.74 9.91 5.41
C LEU A 277 -11.30 10.75 6.56
N MET A 278 -10.49 11.03 7.57
CA MET A 278 -10.93 11.80 8.73
C MET A 278 -11.27 13.24 8.33
N PHE A 279 -10.43 13.85 7.49
CA PHE A 279 -10.68 15.19 6.95
C PHE A 279 -11.94 15.22 6.07
N GLY A 280 -12.07 14.26 5.16
CA GLY A 280 -13.23 14.10 4.28
C GLY A 280 -14.53 13.89 5.07
N ALA A 281 -14.49 13.10 6.14
CA ALA A 281 -15.64 12.88 7.01
C ALA A 281 -16.11 14.16 7.75
N VAL A 282 -15.18 15.00 8.19
CA VAL A 282 -15.48 16.17 9.05
C VAL A 282 -15.76 17.43 8.26
N PHE A 283 -15.08 17.66 7.13
CA PHE A 283 -15.12 18.92 6.39
C PHE A 283 -15.78 18.82 5.01
N MET A 284 -15.88 17.62 4.42
CA MET A 284 -16.41 17.46 3.06
C MET A 284 -17.75 16.73 3.02
N ALA A 285 -17.89 15.63 3.76
CA ALA A 285 -19.14 14.85 3.84
C ALA A 285 -20.25 15.60 4.60
N THR A 286 -19.88 16.56 5.44
CA THR A 286 -20.80 17.36 6.28
C THR A 286 -21.15 18.71 5.69
N GLU A 287 -20.79 18.95 4.42
CA GLU A 287 -21.15 20.18 3.72
C GLU A 287 -22.69 20.35 3.72
N PRO A 288 -23.22 21.49 4.18
CA PRO A 288 -24.65 21.64 4.45
C PRO A 288 -25.53 21.72 3.19
N VAL A 289 -24.92 21.97 2.02
CA VAL A 289 -25.62 22.11 0.73
C VAL A 289 -25.83 20.75 0.07
N THR A 290 -24.80 19.91 0.13
CA THR A 290 -24.70 18.65 -0.60
C THR A 290 -25.08 17.44 0.25
N SER A 291 -25.23 17.57 1.57
CA SER A 291 -25.63 16.48 2.46
C SER A 291 -27.15 16.41 2.71
N PRO A 292 -27.71 15.21 3.02
CA PRO A 292 -29.14 15.08 3.29
C PRO A 292 -29.59 15.85 4.54
N LYS A 293 -30.81 16.37 4.52
CA LYS A 293 -31.36 17.19 5.62
C LYS A 293 -32.02 16.34 6.70
N THR A 294 -32.59 15.19 6.35
CA THR A 294 -33.34 14.33 7.28
C THR A 294 -32.43 13.54 8.24
N PRO A 295 -32.81 13.32 9.50
CA PRO A 295 -32.01 12.52 10.45
C PRO A 295 -31.68 11.10 9.97
N ASN A 296 -32.66 10.39 9.43
CA ASN A 296 -32.48 9.03 8.92
C ASN A 296 -31.69 9.03 7.60
N GLY A 297 -31.90 10.02 6.73
CA GLY A 297 -31.13 10.17 5.50
C GLY A 297 -29.63 10.36 5.78
N LYS A 298 -29.28 11.11 6.83
CA LYS A 298 -27.87 11.28 7.26
C LYS A 298 -27.20 9.98 7.67
N ILE A 299 -27.94 9.04 8.27
CA ILE A 299 -27.41 7.72 8.67
C ILE A 299 -27.14 6.88 7.43
N ILE A 300 -28.12 6.77 6.53
CA ILE A 300 -28.00 6.02 5.27
C ILE A 300 -26.86 6.58 4.42
N PHE A 301 -26.74 7.90 4.37
CA PHE A 301 -25.67 8.58 3.68
C PHE A 301 -24.29 8.25 4.27
N GLY A 302 -24.14 8.30 5.60
CA GLY A 302 -22.89 7.91 6.27
C GLY A 302 -22.51 6.44 6.01
N LEU A 303 -23.46 5.51 6.11
CA LEU A 303 -23.22 4.10 5.82
C LEU A 303 -22.82 3.86 4.36
N GLY A 304 -23.51 4.52 3.42
CA GLY A 304 -23.19 4.44 1.99
C GLY A 304 -21.80 5.00 1.66
N LEU A 305 -21.41 6.10 2.29
CA LEU A 305 -20.05 6.64 2.18
C LEU A 305 -18.99 5.62 2.61
N GLY A 306 -19.19 4.95 3.75
CA GLY A 306 -18.22 3.98 4.26
C GLY A 306 -18.04 2.79 3.35
N VAL A 307 -19.15 2.22 2.86
CA VAL A 307 -19.11 1.07 1.93
C VAL A 307 -18.42 1.45 0.63
N LEU A 308 -18.77 2.59 0.02
CA LEU A 308 -18.13 3.03 -1.22
C LEU A 308 -16.65 3.36 -1.02
N THR A 309 -16.28 3.94 0.12
CA THR A 309 -14.87 4.26 0.41
C THR A 309 -14.05 2.98 0.53
N VAL A 310 -14.55 1.98 1.26
CA VAL A 310 -13.89 0.66 1.38
C VAL A 310 -13.80 -0.02 0.02
N LEU A 311 -14.88 -0.02 -0.77
CA LEU A 311 -14.89 -0.58 -2.12
C LEU A 311 -13.81 0.06 -2.99
N PHE A 312 -13.73 1.39 -3.02
CA PHE A 312 -12.73 2.09 -3.82
C PHE A 312 -11.31 1.84 -3.31
N ARG A 313 -11.07 1.82 -2.00
CA ARG A 313 -9.74 1.51 -1.44
C ARG A 313 -9.23 0.15 -1.86
N PHE A 314 -10.08 -0.87 -1.85
CA PHE A 314 -9.67 -2.22 -2.21
C PHE A 314 -9.68 -2.44 -3.74
N LYS A 315 -10.77 -2.14 -4.45
CA LYS A 315 -10.91 -2.49 -5.88
C LYS A 315 -10.41 -1.44 -6.87
N SER A 316 -10.32 -0.16 -6.50
CA SER A 316 -9.86 0.89 -7.42
C SER A 316 -8.34 0.97 -7.47
N ASN A 317 -7.79 1.53 -8.55
CA ASN A 317 -6.36 1.88 -8.63
C ASN A 317 -6.00 3.14 -7.83
N MET A 318 -6.99 3.81 -7.23
CA MET A 318 -6.78 5.00 -6.40
C MET A 318 -6.58 4.60 -4.93
N PRO A 319 -5.54 5.13 -4.24
CA PRO A 319 -5.21 4.73 -2.87
C PRO A 319 -6.30 5.08 -1.83
N GLU A 320 -6.99 6.23 -1.93
CA GLU A 320 -7.89 6.69 -0.86
C GLU A 320 -9.39 6.44 -1.05
N GLY A 321 -9.92 6.63 -2.27
CA GLY A 321 -11.35 6.45 -2.60
C GLY A 321 -12.36 7.43 -1.97
N VAL A 322 -11.95 8.27 -1.00
CA VAL A 322 -12.83 9.15 -0.21
C VAL A 322 -13.56 10.19 -1.06
N ALA A 323 -12.82 10.95 -1.87
CA ALA A 323 -13.38 12.00 -2.72
C ALA A 323 -14.47 11.46 -3.68
N SER A 324 -14.17 10.33 -4.34
CA SER A 324 -15.08 9.66 -5.25
C SER A 324 -16.32 9.14 -4.53
N ALA A 325 -16.17 8.55 -3.33
CA ALA A 325 -17.30 8.10 -2.53
C ALA A 325 -18.26 9.25 -2.15
N ILE A 326 -17.71 10.41 -1.75
CA ILE A 326 -18.51 11.59 -1.42
C ILE A 326 -19.26 12.11 -2.64
N LEU A 327 -18.60 12.23 -3.80
CA LEU A 327 -19.25 12.69 -5.03
C LEU A 327 -20.37 11.75 -5.50
N VAL A 328 -20.16 10.44 -5.42
CA VAL A 328 -21.18 9.45 -5.76
C VAL A 328 -22.37 9.58 -4.79
N MET A 329 -22.12 9.68 -3.49
CA MET A 329 -23.21 9.83 -2.52
C MET A 329 -23.95 11.16 -2.65
N ASN A 330 -23.27 12.23 -3.09
CA ASN A 330 -23.90 13.52 -3.36
C ASN A 330 -25.03 13.40 -4.40
N LEU A 331 -24.88 12.54 -5.42
CA LEU A 331 -25.93 12.23 -6.40
C LEU A 331 -27.18 11.64 -5.75
N PHE A 332 -26.98 10.77 -4.77
CA PHE A 332 -28.06 10.03 -4.11
C PHE A 332 -28.74 10.82 -3.00
N THR A 333 -28.25 12.00 -2.62
CA THR A 333 -28.80 12.79 -1.50
C THR A 333 -30.27 13.12 -1.66
N ILE A 334 -30.70 13.56 -2.84
CA ILE A 334 -32.10 13.90 -3.14
C ILE A 334 -32.98 12.64 -3.04
N ILE A 335 -32.48 11.50 -3.51
CA ILE A 335 -33.19 10.21 -3.45
C ILE A 335 -33.31 9.76 -1.98
N ILE A 336 -32.21 9.82 -1.24
CA ILE A 336 -32.14 9.46 0.19
C ILE A 336 -33.09 10.33 1.01
N ASP A 337 -33.13 11.64 0.79
CA ASP A 337 -34.03 12.54 1.52
C ASP A 337 -35.50 12.30 1.17
N ARG A 338 -35.85 12.02 -0.11
CA ARG A 338 -37.22 11.67 -0.48
C ARG A 338 -37.66 10.35 0.15
N LEU A 339 -36.78 9.35 0.16
CA LEU A 339 -37.04 8.07 0.81
C LEU A 339 -37.20 8.28 2.32
N ALA A 340 -36.26 8.97 2.96
CA ALA A 340 -36.27 9.23 4.40
C ALA A 340 -37.45 10.09 4.86
N ALA A 341 -37.92 11.04 4.04
CA ALA A 341 -39.10 11.84 4.34
C ALA A 341 -40.38 10.99 4.33
N ARG A 342 -40.50 10.04 3.39
CA ARG A 342 -41.62 9.08 3.36
C ARG A 342 -41.65 8.18 4.60
N LEU A 343 -40.48 7.82 5.15
CA LEU A 343 -40.38 7.02 6.39
C LEU A 343 -41.07 7.66 7.59
N ARG A 344 -41.12 8.99 7.64
CA ARG A 344 -41.72 9.70 8.78
C ARG A 344 -43.25 9.64 8.77
N VAL A 345 -43.86 9.32 7.63
CA VAL A 345 -45.31 9.48 7.41
C VAL A 345 -46.04 8.14 7.29
N SER A 346 -45.38 7.05 6.88
CA SER A 346 -46.06 5.77 6.62
C SER A 346 -46.20 4.87 7.86
N GLU A 347 -47.39 4.34 8.11
CA GLU A 347 -47.69 3.38 9.20
C GLU A 347 -47.07 1.98 9.00
N SER A 348 -46.52 1.67 7.82
CA SER A 348 -46.07 0.31 7.45
C SER A 348 -44.56 0.08 7.66
N VAL A 349 -44.07 0.26 8.90
CA VAL A 349 -42.66 0.14 9.29
C VAL A 349 -42.02 -1.20 8.85
N LYS A 350 -42.77 -2.31 8.86
CA LYS A 350 -42.25 -3.68 8.59
C LYS A 350 -41.76 -3.92 7.16
N ARG A 351 -42.46 -3.45 6.12
CA ARG A 351 -42.03 -3.61 4.71
C ARG A 351 -40.78 -2.78 4.39
N MET A 352 -40.54 -1.71 5.14
CA MET A 352 -39.40 -0.81 4.96
C MET A 352 -38.16 -1.27 5.71
N VAL A 353 -38.28 -1.83 6.92
CA VAL A 353 -37.16 -2.52 7.58
C VAL A 353 -36.60 -3.60 6.65
N LEU A 354 -37.47 -4.37 5.98
CA LEU A 354 -37.06 -5.37 4.99
C LEU A 354 -36.26 -4.76 3.82
N GLN A 355 -36.65 -3.60 3.29
CA GLN A 355 -35.93 -2.92 2.20
C GLN A 355 -34.57 -2.37 2.65
N TYR A 356 -34.46 -1.82 3.86
CA TYR A 356 -33.17 -1.38 4.42
C TYR A 356 -32.28 -2.56 4.79
N SER A 357 -32.85 -3.68 5.25
CA SER A 357 -32.13 -4.94 5.43
C SER A 357 -31.64 -5.50 4.10
N ILE A 358 -32.39 -5.36 3.01
CA ILE A 358 -31.96 -5.73 1.65
C ILE A 358 -30.83 -4.82 1.16
N ILE A 359 -30.92 -3.50 1.35
CA ILE A 359 -29.83 -2.57 1.02
C ILE A 359 -28.60 -2.89 1.87
N GLY A 360 -28.77 -3.15 3.16
CA GLY A 360 -27.71 -3.63 4.05
C GLY A 360 -27.11 -4.95 3.57
N LEU A 361 -27.92 -5.91 3.12
CA LEU A 361 -27.49 -7.19 2.53
C LEU A 361 -26.75 -7.01 1.20
N ILE A 362 -27.15 -6.05 0.38
CA ILE A 362 -26.45 -5.68 -0.86
C ILE A 362 -25.11 -5.04 -0.53
N LEU A 363 -25.06 -4.14 0.47
CA LEU A 363 -23.81 -3.53 0.93
C LEU A 363 -22.87 -4.59 1.55
N VAL A 364 -23.41 -5.55 2.31
CA VAL A 364 -22.66 -6.72 2.82
C VAL A 364 -22.24 -7.63 1.66
N GLY A 365 -23.07 -7.82 0.63
CA GLY A 365 -22.73 -8.59 -0.56
C GLY A 365 -21.65 -7.95 -1.43
N ILE A 366 -21.64 -6.62 -1.52
CA ILE A 366 -20.55 -5.84 -2.13
C ILE A 366 -19.28 -5.96 -1.30
N SER A 367 -19.39 -5.94 0.03
CA SER A 367 -18.27 -6.18 0.94
C SER A 367 -17.72 -7.60 0.78
N ALA A 368 -18.59 -8.60 0.62
CA ALA A 368 -18.25 -9.99 0.34
C ALA A 368 -17.60 -10.19 -1.04
N TYR A 369 -17.98 -9.40 -2.04
CA TYR A 369 -17.31 -9.39 -3.35
C TYR A 369 -15.93 -8.71 -3.32
N SER A 370 -15.71 -7.74 -2.42
CA SER A 370 -14.38 -7.20 -2.15
C SER A 370 -13.46 -8.20 -1.47
N ILE A 371 -14.02 -9.14 -0.68
CA ILE A 371 -13.29 -10.24 -0.03
C ILE A 371 -12.76 -11.26 -1.07
N SER A 372 -13.51 -11.55 -2.13
CA SER A 372 -13.20 -12.68 -3.05
C SER A 372 -12.06 -12.45 -4.06
N GLY A 373 -11.28 -11.37 -3.95
CA GLY A 373 -10.32 -10.97 -4.98
C GLY A 373 -8.89 -10.72 -4.51
N PHE A 374 -8.61 -10.87 -3.22
CA PHE A 374 -7.25 -10.76 -2.69
C PHE A 374 -6.82 -12.16 -2.28
N THR A 375 -6.36 -12.95 -3.22
CA THR A 375 -5.44 -14.04 -2.92
C THR A 375 -4.10 -13.40 -2.54
N LYS A 376 -3.45 -13.89 -1.47
CA LYS A 376 -2.05 -13.57 -1.16
C LYS A 376 -1.29 -13.64 -2.49
N GLN A 377 -0.63 -12.56 -2.89
CA GLN A 377 0.29 -12.65 -4.03
C GLN A 377 1.33 -13.67 -3.56
N GLU A 378 1.26 -14.90 -4.09
CA GLU A 378 2.27 -15.90 -3.80
C GLU A 378 3.56 -15.34 -4.39
N VAL A 379 4.43 -14.88 -3.50
CA VAL A 379 5.79 -14.50 -3.86
C VAL A 379 6.37 -15.72 -4.58
N THR A 380 6.55 -15.57 -5.89
CA THR A 380 7.05 -16.67 -6.72
C THR A 380 8.54 -16.71 -6.51
N ILE A 381 9.00 -17.64 -5.68
CA ILE A 381 10.41 -17.84 -5.41
C ILE A 381 10.92 -18.84 -6.43
N ASP A 382 11.61 -18.34 -7.45
CA ASP A 382 12.21 -19.17 -8.48
C ASP A 382 13.70 -19.37 -8.19
N LEU A 383 14.13 -20.62 -8.10
CA LEU A 383 15.54 -20.95 -8.02
C LEU A 383 16.18 -20.69 -9.40
N SER A 384 17.16 -19.81 -9.43
CA SER A 384 17.83 -19.37 -10.66
C SER A 384 19.16 -20.08 -10.87
N GLU A 385 19.96 -20.22 -9.81
CA GLU A 385 21.30 -20.80 -9.88
C GLU A 385 21.67 -21.49 -8.56
N GLN A 386 22.56 -22.48 -8.64
CA GLN A 386 23.15 -23.17 -7.49
C GLN A 386 24.65 -23.32 -7.72
N THR A 387 25.45 -22.82 -6.80
CA THR A 387 26.90 -22.95 -6.87
C THR A 387 27.48 -23.37 -5.52
N GLN A 388 28.68 -23.95 -5.54
CA GLN A 388 29.45 -24.19 -4.33
C GLN A 388 30.56 -23.14 -4.24
N ASN A 389 30.72 -22.55 -3.06
CA ASN A 389 31.77 -21.59 -2.81
C ASN A 389 33.12 -22.30 -2.62
N ASN A 390 34.12 -21.94 -3.42
CA ASN A 390 35.41 -22.62 -3.45
C ASN A 390 36.31 -22.36 -2.22
N GLU A 391 36.00 -21.33 -1.41
CA GLU A 391 36.77 -20.98 -0.21
C GLU A 391 36.14 -21.57 1.06
N THR A 392 34.82 -21.43 1.21
CA THR A 392 34.09 -21.85 2.42
C THR A 392 33.48 -23.25 2.31
N LEU A 393 33.43 -23.82 1.10
CA LEU A 393 32.78 -25.10 0.76
C LEU A 393 31.27 -25.14 1.06
N ASN A 394 30.67 -24.00 1.37
CA ASN A 394 29.23 -23.83 1.53
C ASN A 394 28.52 -23.77 0.17
N PHE A 395 27.20 -23.98 0.17
CA PHE A 395 26.38 -23.88 -1.02
C PHE A 395 25.68 -22.52 -1.09
N ASP A 396 25.80 -21.86 -2.23
CA ASP A 396 25.11 -20.61 -2.52
C ASP A 396 23.96 -20.89 -3.47
N TYR A 397 22.73 -20.67 -2.99
CA TYR A 397 21.50 -20.81 -3.74
C TYR A 397 20.99 -19.42 -4.14
N THR A 398 20.92 -19.15 -5.44
CA THR A 398 20.44 -17.87 -5.98
C THR A 398 18.97 -17.99 -6.35
N PHE A 399 18.13 -17.23 -5.64
CA PHE A 399 16.70 -17.13 -5.89
C PHE A 399 16.36 -15.79 -6.56
N THR A 400 15.38 -15.80 -7.45
CA THR A 400 14.71 -14.59 -7.90
C THR A 400 13.40 -14.47 -7.12
N VAL A 401 13.27 -13.36 -6.39
CA VAL A 401 12.12 -13.04 -5.55
C VAL A 401 11.63 -11.66 -6.00
N ASP A 402 10.45 -11.58 -6.62
CA ASP A 402 9.86 -10.33 -7.12
C ASP A 402 10.84 -9.46 -7.95
N ASP A 403 11.56 -10.10 -8.89
CA ASP A 403 12.61 -9.51 -9.75
C ASP A 403 13.91 -9.08 -9.03
N GLU A 404 14.06 -9.37 -7.73
CA GLU A 404 15.30 -9.20 -6.98
C GLU A 404 16.08 -10.51 -6.80
N THR A 405 17.40 -10.43 -6.87
CA THR A 405 18.29 -11.57 -6.69
C THR A 405 18.68 -11.74 -5.22
N VAL A 406 18.27 -12.86 -4.62
CA VAL A 406 18.54 -13.21 -3.22
C VAL A 406 19.46 -14.43 -3.18
N ILE A 407 20.61 -14.29 -2.53
CA ILE A 407 21.58 -15.37 -2.34
C ILE A 407 21.40 -15.91 -0.92
N VAL A 408 21.11 -17.21 -0.83
CA VAL A 408 20.99 -17.93 0.44
C VAL A 408 22.19 -18.88 0.56
N THR A 409 23.05 -18.61 1.52
CA THR A 409 24.21 -19.46 1.81
C THR A 409 23.82 -20.50 2.85
N VAL A 410 24.00 -21.77 2.50
CA VAL A 410 23.76 -22.91 3.39
C VAL A 410 25.02 -23.74 3.58
N ASP A 411 25.14 -24.38 4.74
CA ASP A 411 26.24 -25.31 4.99
C ASP A 411 26.04 -26.66 4.28
N GLN A 412 27.03 -27.55 4.40
CA GLN A 412 26.98 -28.90 3.82
C GLN A 412 25.87 -29.80 4.43
N THR A 413 25.26 -29.39 5.55
CA THR A 413 24.07 -30.04 6.12
C THR A 413 22.76 -29.43 5.64
N TYR A 414 22.83 -28.45 4.72
CA TYR A 414 21.73 -27.63 4.20
C TYR A 414 21.06 -26.75 5.26
N ALA A 415 21.76 -26.38 6.33
CA ALA A 415 21.29 -25.38 7.27
C ALA A 415 21.66 -23.97 6.78
N ILE A 416 20.69 -23.04 6.83
CA ILE A 416 20.87 -21.66 6.38
C ILE A 416 21.80 -20.92 7.34
N GLN A 417 22.88 -20.36 6.80
CA GLN A 417 23.87 -19.56 7.52
C GLN A 417 23.58 -18.05 7.33
N SER A 418 23.25 -17.64 6.11
CA SER A 418 22.96 -16.23 5.80
C SER A 418 22.04 -16.07 4.58
N VAL A 419 21.30 -14.95 4.56
CA VAL A 419 20.50 -14.48 3.43
C VAL A 419 21.02 -13.10 3.04
N SER A 420 21.30 -12.87 1.75
CA SER A 420 21.98 -11.64 1.28
C SER A 420 21.16 -10.36 1.44
N VAL A 421 19.83 -10.47 1.50
CA VAL A 421 18.89 -9.34 1.60
C VAL A 421 18.13 -9.45 2.91
N ALA A 422 18.26 -8.44 3.78
CA ALA A 422 17.69 -8.45 5.13
C ALA A 422 16.16 -8.53 5.16
N GLU A 423 15.48 -8.08 4.11
CA GLU A 423 14.02 -8.15 3.98
C GLU A 423 13.51 -9.60 3.88
N TYR A 424 14.29 -10.49 3.26
CA TYR A 424 13.95 -11.91 3.10
C TYR A 424 14.57 -12.81 4.18
N ASP A 425 15.26 -12.24 5.18
CA ASP A 425 15.83 -12.96 6.33
C ASP A 425 14.81 -13.15 7.46
N THR A 426 13.63 -13.70 7.13
CA THR A 426 12.56 -14.00 8.10
C THR A 426 12.25 -15.49 8.15
N ASP A 427 11.65 -15.95 9.26
CA ASP A 427 11.36 -17.38 9.48
C ASP A 427 10.42 -17.97 8.42
N GLU A 428 9.49 -17.19 7.88
CA GLU A 428 8.59 -17.62 6.80
C GLU A 428 9.34 -17.88 5.49
N PHE A 429 10.20 -16.94 5.07
CA PHE A 429 10.99 -17.09 3.85
C PHE A 429 12.04 -18.19 3.98
N LYS A 430 12.70 -18.31 5.15
CA LYS A 430 13.63 -19.42 5.42
C LYS A 430 12.99 -20.79 5.24
N ALA A 431 11.74 -20.98 5.69
CA ALA A 431 11.02 -22.24 5.50
C ALA A 431 10.73 -22.53 4.02
N GLN A 432 10.41 -21.51 3.23
CA GLN A 432 10.17 -21.64 1.79
C GLN A 432 11.48 -21.94 1.03
N PHE A 433 12.56 -21.21 1.32
CA PHE A 433 13.89 -21.49 0.79
C PHE A 433 14.33 -22.91 1.14
N LEU A 434 14.20 -23.35 2.40
CA LEU A 434 14.53 -24.72 2.79
C LEU A 434 13.73 -25.77 2.02
N THR A 435 12.47 -25.51 1.70
CA THR A 435 11.65 -26.45 0.90
C THR A 435 12.21 -26.58 -0.52
N LEU A 436 12.55 -25.47 -1.16
CA LEU A 436 13.14 -25.45 -2.51
C LEU A 436 14.56 -26.01 -2.56
N ILE A 437 15.38 -25.71 -1.54
CA ILE A 437 16.73 -26.26 -1.35
C ILE A 437 16.66 -27.77 -1.17
N ASN A 438 15.71 -28.26 -0.34
CA ASN A 438 15.54 -29.69 -0.13
C ASN A 438 15.06 -30.43 -1.38
N ALA A 439 14.28 -29.77 -2.25
CA ALA A 439 13.87 -30.33 -3.54
C ALA A 439 15.03 -30.36 -4.56
N ASN A 440 15.96 -29.40 -4.48
CA ASN A 440 17.06 -29.25 -5.43
C ASN A 440 18.42 -29.30 -4.72
N LYS A 441 18.72 -30.41 -4.03
CA LYS A 441 19.99 -30.57 -3.33
C LYS A 441 21.14 -30.74 -4.32
N ILE A 442 22.25 -30.03 -4.08
CA ILE A 442 23.51 -30.31 -4.77
C ILE A 442 24.00 -31.68 -4.30
N THR A 443 24.00 -32.66 -5.20
CA THR A 443 24.31 -34.06 -4.88
C THR A 443 25.77 -34.47 -5.14
N VAL A 444 26.53 -33.62 -5.84
CA VAL A 444 27.95 -33.83 -6.12
C VAL A 444 28.70 -32.56 -5.72
N TYR A 445 29.56 -32.63 -4.70
CA TYR A 445 30.25 -31.45 -4.16
C TYR A 445 31.54 -31.80 -3.42
N VAL A 446 32.44 -30.82 -3.31
CA VAL A 446 33.72 -30.96 -2.59
C VAL A 446 33.48 -30.92 -1.09
N THR A 447 33.90 -31.96 -0.36
CA THR A 447 33.77 -32.02 1.10
C THR A 447 35.00 -31.49 1.82
N GLU A 448 36.19 -31.78 1.30
CA GLU A 448 37.45 -31.44 1.95
C GLU A 448 38.57 -31.33 0.91
N VAL A 449 39.48 -30.38 1.11
CA VAL A 449 40.68 -30.21 0.27
C VAL A 449 41.90 -30.13 1.18
N VAL A 450 42.88 -30.99 0.91
CA VAL A 450 44.16 -31.05 1.65
C VAL A 450 45.31 -30.84 0.68
N ALA A 451 45.93 -29.67 0.71
CA ALA A 451 47.12 -29.36 -0.08
C ALA A 451 48.41 -29.64 0.71
N THR A 452 49.30 -30.43 0.13
CA THR A 452 50.65 -30.72 0.65
C THR A 452 51.71 -30.16 -0.30
N ALA A 453 52.97 -30.08 0.14
CA ALA A 453 54.08 -29.55 -0.67
C ALA A 453 54.33 -30.30 -2.00
N THR A 454 53.74 -31.49 -2.18
CA THR A 454 53.94 -32.35 -3.36
C THR A 454 52.66 -32.62 -4.15
N GLU A 455 51.49 -32.61 -3.50
CA GLU A 455 50.22 -33.06 -4.07
C GLU A 455 49.02 -32.36 -3.40
N THR A 456 47.92 -32.21 -4.13
CA THR A 456 46.64 -31.70 -3.61
C THR A 456 45.60 -32.80 -3.64
N THR A 457 45.02 -33.13 -2.49
CA THR A 457 43.95 -34.13 -2.36
C THR A 457 42.60 -33.44 -2.26
N VAL A 458 41.68 -33.75 -3.18
CA VAL A 458 40.31 -33.25 -3.20
C VAL A 458 39.36 -34.42 -2.89
N SER A 459 38.62 -34.29 -1.79
CA SER A 459 37.57 -35.24 -1.40
C SER A 459 36.21 -34.71 -1.85
N ILE A 460 35.44 -35.56 -2.51
CA ILE A 460 34.16 -35.23 -3.12
C ILE A 460 33.12 -36.25 -2.66
N ASN A 461 31.95 -35.76 -2.34
CA ASN A 461 30.78 -36.60 -2.15
C ASN A 461 29.99 -36.64 -3.46
N ALA A 462 29.75 -37.83 -4.00
CA ALA A 462 28.93 -38.01 -5.19
C ALA A 462 27.76 -38.96 -4.91
N ARG A 463 26.57 -38.61 -5.37
CA ARG A 463 25.39 -39.48 -5.24
C ARG A 463 25.43 -40.63 -6.25
N GLY A 464 25.63 -41.85 -5.76
CA GLY A 464 25.51 -43.08 -6.53
C GLY A 464 24.06 -43.56 -6.67
N PHE A 465 23.86 -44.80 -7.11
CA PHE A 465 22.53 -45.37 -7.33
C PHE A 465 21.75 -45.56 -6.01
N GLY A 466 22.41 -46.09 -4.98
CA GLY A 466 21.79 -46.33 -3.66
C GLY A 466 22.31 -45.42 -2.56
N VAL A 467 23.59 -45.07 -2.60
CA VAL A 467 24.29 -44.42 -1.47
C VAL A 467 25.14 -43.23 -1.93
N ASN A 468 25.60 -42.44 -0.96
CA ASN A 468 26.60 -41.41 -1.22
C ASN A 468 27.98 -42.09 -1.29
N ILE A 469 28.70 -41.82 -2.36
CA ILE A 469 30.01 -42.39 -2.67
C ILE A 469 31.05 -41.31 -2.38
N PRO A 470 31.89 -41.47 -1.34
CA PRO A 470 33.04 -40.59 -1.16
C PRO A 470 34.10 -40.97 -2.19
N VAL A 471 34.53 -39.97 -2.96
CA VAL A 471 35.55 -40.05 -4.00
C VAL A 471 36.72 -39.14 -3.59
N VAL A 472 37.93 -39.68 -3.60
CA VAL A 472 39.15 -38.96 -3.28
C VAL A 472 40.02 -38.91 -4.53
N ILE A 473 40.41 -37.71 -4.93
CA ILE A 473 41.19 -37.46 -6.14
C ILE A 473 42.46 -36.71 -5.75
N VAL A 474 43.60 -37.22 -6.21
CA VAL A 474 44.92 -36.64 -5.94
C VAL A 474 45.44 -35.99 -7.20
N PHE A 475 45.88 -34.74 -7.08
CA PHE A 475 46.46 -33.94 -8.13
C PHE A 475 47.94 -33.67 -7.85
N ASP A 476 48.76 -33.64 -8.91
CA ASP A 476 50.12 -33.13 -8.85
C ASP A 476 50.17 -31.58 -8.87
N LEU A 477 51.37 -31.02 -8.69
CA LEU A 477 51.61 -29.56 -8.72
C LEU A 477 51.31 -28.90 -10.08
N THR A 478 51.10 -29.69 -11.14
CA THR A 478 50.72 -29.19 -12.47
C THR A 478 49.22 -29.26 -12.73
N GLY A 479 48.44 -29.74 -11.76
CA GLY A 479 46.99 -29.89 -11.86
C GLY A 479 46.54 -31.17 -12.56
N GLN A 480 47.42 -32.16 -12.75
CA GLN A 480 47.05 -33.45 -13.35
C GLN A 480 46.65 -34.48 -12.29
N ILE A 481 45.66 -35.31 -12.60
CA ILE A 481 45.17 -36.39 -11.73
C ILE A 481 46.21 -37.52 -11.67
N THR A 482 46.75 -37.79 -10.48
CA THR A 482 47.71 -38.87 -10.21
C THR A 482 47.05 -40.13 -9.66
N ALA A 483 45.97 -39.97 -8.88
CA ALA A 483 45.21 -41.09 -8.33
C ALA A 483 43.73 -40.74 -8.11
N LEU A 484 42.86 -41.73 -8.21
CA LEU A 484 41.44 -41.65 -7.86
C LEU A 484 41.02 -42.89 -7.07
N THR A 485 40.38 -42.67 -5.93
CA THR A 485 39.81 -43.73 -5.10
C THR A 485 38.35 -43.43 -4.83
N ALA A 486 37.44 -44.36 -5.13
CA ALA A 486 36.02 -44.23 -4.83
C ALA A 486 35.58 -45.38 -3.93
N ASN A 487 34.89 -45.09 -2.83
CA ASN A 487 34.34 -46.13 -1.96
C ASN A 487 32.89 -46.44 -2.34
N THR A 488 32.72 -47.51 -3.10
CA THR A 488 31.43 -47.98 -3.61
C THR A 488 30.83 -49.15 -2.81
N ALA A 489 31.32 -49.41 -1.59
CA ALA A 489 30.96 -50.60 -0.80
C ALA A 489 29.46 -50.69 -0.41
N GLY A 490 28.72 -49.58 -0.47
CA GLY A 490 27.28 -49.53 -0.17
C GLY A 490 26.36 -49.59 -1.40
N GLU A 491 26.92 -49.70 -2.61
CA GLU A 491 26.15 -49.79 -3.85
C GLU A 491 25.73 -51.23 -4.15
N SER A 492 24.49 -51.41 -4.58
CA SER A 492 23.97 -52.70 -5.03
C SER A 492 23.94 -52.73 -6.54
N TYR A 493 24.58 -53.75 -7.12
CA TYR A 493 24.64 -53.92 -8.56
C TYR A 493 24.06 -55.25 -9.06
N PHE A 494 23.34 -55.96 -8.18
CA PHE A 494 22.67 -57.21 -8.53
C PHE A 494 21.40 -56.90 -9.34
N ASP A 495 21.46 -57.20 -10.62
CA ASP A 495 20.31 -57.20 -11.53
C ASP A 495 20.12 -58.63 -12.07
N GLU A 496 18.88 -59.00 -12.42
CA GLU A 496 18.47 -60.34 -12.88
C GLU A 496 19.22 -60.80 -14.15
N TYR A 497 19.93 -59.87 -14.80
CA TYR A 497 20.74 -60.05 -16.01
C TYR A 497 22.26 -60.17 -15.78
N ASN A 498 22.76 -59.98 -14.54
CA ASN A 498 24.20 -59.91 -14.23
C ASN A 498 24.58 -60.75 -12.98
N GLU A 499 24.12 -61.99 -12.87
CA GLU A 499 24.43 -62.91 -11.74
C GLU A 499 25.89 -63.41 -11.65
N GLY A 500 26.89 -62.69 -12.19
CA GLY A 500 28.23 -63.25 -12.43
C GLY A 500 29.45 -62.39 -12.05
N TRP A 501 29.28 -61.25 -11.40
CA TRP A 501 30.42 -60.37 -11.08
C TRP A 501 31.30 -60.93 -9.96
N THR A 502 32.57 -61.15 -10.30
CA THR A 502 33.65 -61.49 -9.36
C THR A 502 34.82 -60.52 -9.61
N GLU A 503 35.74 -60.36 -8.65
CA GLU A 503 36.94 -59.52 -8.85
C GLU A 503 37.75 -59.91 -10.10
N ALA A 504 37.69 -61.18 -10.51
CA ALA A 504 38.33 -61.69 -11.72
C ALA A 504 37.54 -61.44 -13.03
N ASN A 505 36.22 -61.19 -12.96
CA ASN A 505 35.33 -61.02 -14.11
C ASN A 505 34.89 -59.57 -14.35
N GLY A 506 35.59 -58.59 -13.77
CA GLY A 506 35.31 -57.17 -14.02
C GLY A 506 34.23 -56.57 -13.13
N HIS A 507 34.25 -56.87 -11.82
CA HIS A 507 33.40 -56.18 -10.86
C HIS A 507 33.63 -54.64 -10.93
N PRO A 508 32.59 -53.79 -10.93
CA PRO A 508 32.75 -52.35 -11.16
C PRO A 508 33.63 -51.65 -10.12
N ASN A 509 33.64 -52.12 -8.87
CA ASN A 509 34.56 -51.62 -7.84
C ASN A 509 36.04 -51.69 -8.25
N ALA A 510 36.43 -52.64 -9.11
CA ALA A 510 37.79 -52.76 -9.63
C ALA A 510 37.99 -52.04 -10.98
N LEU A 511 36.95 -51.98 -11.83
CA LEU A 511 37.03 -51.36 -13.16
C LEU A 511 36.86 -49.83 -13.16
N MET A 512 36.04 -49.27 -12.27
CA MET A 512 35.71 -47.83 -12.26
C MET A 512 36.90 -46.93 -11.87
N PRO A 513 37.71 -47.23 -10.84
CA PRO A 513 38.90 -46.43 -10.55
C PRO A 513 39.98 -46.59 -11.63
N GLY A 514 40.16 -47.81 -12.15
CA GLY A 514 41.22 -48.13 -13.11
C GLY A 514 41.01 -47.58 -14.53
N ARG A 515 39.77 -47.28 -14.93
CA ARG A 515 39.47 -46.63 -16.24
C ARG A 515 39.56 -45.10 -16.20
N ILE A 516 39.63 -44.50 -15.00
CA ILE A 516 39.64 -43.05 -14.79
C ILE A 516 41.07 -42.52 -14.45
N ILE A 517 42.11 -43.38 -14.42
CA ILE A 517 43.50 -43.01 -14.10
C ILE A 517 44.42 -43.55 -15.20
N THR A 518 45.30 -42.83 -15.89
CA THR A 518 46.29 -41.80 -15.50
C THR A 518 46.55 -40.89 -16.73
N GLY A 519 46.74 -39.58 -16.54
CA GLY A 519 47.23 -38.67 -17.59
C GLY A 519 46.24 -38.26 -18.69
N GLN A 520 44.93 -38.43 -18.45
CA GLN A 520 43.89 -37.91 -19.34
C GLN A 520 43.34 -36.59 -18.83
N SER A 521 43.37 -35.58 -19.69
CA SER A 521 42.78 -34.25 -19.47
C SER A 521 41.34 -34.13 -20.00
N ASP A 522 40.86 -35.13 -20.74
CA ASP A 522 39.52 -35.19 -21.30
C ASP A 522 38.76 -36.42 -20.79
N LEU A 523 37.78 -36.19 -19.91
CA LEU A 523 36.95 -37.21 -19.29
C LEU A 523 35.73 -37.60 -20.14
N SER A 524 35.53 -36.99 -21.33
CA SER A 524 34.37 -37.27 -22.21
C SER A 524 34.43 -38.63 -22.91
N GLY A 525 35.61 -39.25 -22.96
CA GLY A 525 35.86 -40.55 -23.61
C GLY A 525 35.90 -41.75 -22.64
N VAL A 526 35.56 -41.57 -21.37
CA VAL A 526 35.58 -42.66 -20.38
C VAL A 526 34.33 -43.54 -20.53
N ASP A 527 34.54 -44.78 -20.95
CA ASP A 527 33.47 -45.78 -21.07
C ASP A 527 32.87 -46.13 -19.69
N VAL A 528 31.56 -45.89 -19.54
CA VAL A 528 30.77 -46.34 -18.38
C VAL A 528 30.67 -47.87 -18.30
N VAL A 529 30.63 -48.41 -17.09
CA VAL A 529 30.49 -49.86 -16.88
C VAL A 529 29.01 -50.25 -17.08
N SER A 530 28.76 -51.12 -18.06
CA SER A 530 27.42 -51.67 -18.33
C SER A 530 26.87 -52.38 -17.09
N GLY A 531 25.64 -52.05 -16.67
CA GLY A 531 25.04 -52.55 -15.43
C GLY A 531 25.34 -51.72 -14.18
N ALA A 532 26.25 -50.74 -14.25
CA ALA A 532 26.55 -49.79 -13.17
C ALA A 532 26.69 -48.36 -13.70
N THR A 533 25.84 -47.99 -14.65
CA THR A 533 25.89 -46.71 -15.38
C THR A 533 25.73 -45.49 -14.47
N VAL A 534 24.79 -45.54 -13.52
CA VAL A 534 24.51 -44.42 -12.60
C VAL A 534 25.71 -44.13 -11.70
N THR A 535 26.27 -45.17 -11.09
CA THR A 535 27.48 -45.06 -10.26
C THR A 535 28.70 -44.65 -11.07
N SER A 536 28.87 -45.17 -12.30
CA SER A 536 29.97 -44.77 -13.19
C SER A 536 29.91 -43.28 -13.50
N ASN A 537 28.72 -42.77 -13.86
CA ASN A 537 28.51 -41.36 -14.15
C ASN A 537 28.74 -40.49 -12.91
N ALA A 538 28.33 -40.93 -11.71
CA ALA A 538 28.56 -40.19 -10.48
C ALA A 538 30.05 -39.98 -10.18
N ILE A 539 30.88 -41.02 -10.40
CA ILE A 539 32.34 -40.94 -10.19
C ILE A 539 33.00 -40.06 -11.26
N ILE A 540 32.56 -40.13 -12.52
CA ILE A 540 33.06 -39.26 -13.60
C ILE A 540 32.70 -37.80 -13.30
N GLN A 541 31.47 -37.52 -12.86
CA GLN A 541 31.05 -36.17 -12.47
C GLN A 541 31.84 -35.66 -11.26
N ALA A 542 32.17 -36.52 -10.29
CA ALA A 542 33.06 -36.16 -9.19
C ALA A 542 34.44 -35.72 -9.71
N ALA A 543 35.01 -36.44 -10.67
CA ALA A 543 36.29 -36.07 -11.28
C ALA A 543 36.23 -34.73 -12.03
N ILE A 544 35.14 -34.46 -12.77
CA ILE A 544 34.92 -33.17 -13.44
C ILE A 544 34.83 -32.03 -12.43
N VAL A 545 34.07 -32.21 -11.34
CA VAL A 545 33.95 -31.19 -10.27
C VAL A 545 35.31 -30.92 -9.61
N ALA A 546 36.12 -31.96 -9.38
CA ALA A 546 37.47 -31.82 -8.85
C ALA A 546 38.39 -31.02 -9.78
N MET A 547 38.34 -31.30 -11.08
CA MET A 547 39.10 -30.58 -12.08
C MET A 547 38.68 -29.11 -12.15
N ASN A 548 37.38 -28.82 -12.20
CA ASN A 548 36.87 -27.45 -12.20
C ASN A 548 37.30 -26.68 -10.94
N TYR A 549 37.33 -27.34 -9.78
CA TYR A 549 37.84 -26.74 -8.55
C TYR A 549 39.33 -26.41 -8.65
N MET A 550 40.16 -27.33 -9.17
CA MET A 550 41.60 -27.11 -9.35
C MET A 550 41.89 -26.02 -10.40
N GLU A 551 41.11 -25.94 -11.48
CA GLU A 551 41.21 -24.87 -12.47
C GLU A 551 40.87 -23.51 -11.86
N ALA A 552 39.82 -23.43 -11.04
CA ALA A 552 39.42 -22.20 -10.35
C ALA A 552 40.41 -21.73 -9.27
N GLN A 553 41.28 -22.61 -8.77
CA GLN A 553 42.34 -22.27 -7.80
C GLN A 553 43.67 -21.87 -8.49
N ASN A 554 43.90 -22.34 -9.71
CA ASN A 554 45.12 -22.08 -10.47
C ASN A 554 45.03 -20.87 -11.41
N GLY A 555 43.81 -20.38 -11.70
CA GLY A 555 43.54 -19.13 -12.43
C GLY A 555 43.34 -17.96 -11.48
#